data_AF-A0A6G8CPZ2-F1
#
_entry.id   AF-A0A6G8CPZ2-F1
#
_cell.length_a   1.000
_cell.length_b   1.000
_cell.length_c   1.000
_cell.angle_alpha   90.00
_cell.angle_beta   90.00
_cell.angle_gamma   90.00
#
_symmetry.space_group_name_H-M   'P 1'
#
loop_
_entity.id
_entity.type
_entity.pdbx_description
1 polymer ?
#
loop_
_entity_poly.entity_id
_entity_poly.type
_entity_poly.pdbx_seq_one_letter_code
_entity_poly.pdbx_strand_id
1 'polypeptide(L)'
;MKQTLDTVWQRRGTSWVWDEEARNQVCVAAQVWSLREFLQSVGNWPEDLPSNGSNTLVVAGLEASLDLLTPDDAEAWLGDAIKEAILSFQDFYGGEAALIFWLPAGQGRIKFHPATDSIEWRCAAPNSDSLLAFGRILWGEANEYPQEILLREGSKPAGLFHLRIT
;
A
#
# COMPACT_ATOMS: atom_id res chain seq x y z
N MET A 1 10.26 1.04 14.08
CA MET A 1 8.89 0.77 13.60
C MET A 1 8.29 -0.40 14.37
N LYS A 2 6.97 -0.40 14.61
CA LYS A 2 6.29 -1.58 15.18
C LYS A 2 6.25 -2.70 14.16
N GLN A 3 6.22 -3.94 14.62
CA GLN A 3 6.16 -5.13 13.77
C GLN A 3 4.88 -5.91 14.06
N THR A 4 4.32 -6.55 13.04
CA THR A 4 3.18 -7.46 13.17
C THR A 4 3.51 -8.81 12.55
N LEU A 5 3.26 -9.86 13.34
CA LEU A 5 3.30 -11.27 12.92
C LEU A 5 1.88 -11.83 12.69
N ASP A 6 0.84 -11.02 12.93
CA ASP A 6 -0.57 -11.40 12.72
C ASP A 6 -0.91 -11.35 11.21
N THR A 7 -1.94 -12.09 10.82
CA THR A 7 -2.57 -12.10 9.49
C THR A 7 -3.66 -11.03 9.34
N VAL A 8 -3.81 -10.09 10.28
CA VAL A 8 -4.79 -9.00 10.24
C VAL A 8 -4.74 -8.20 8.92
N TRP A 9 -3.54 -7.96 8.38
CA TRP A 9 -3.31 -7.25 7.12
C TRP A 9 -3.91 -7.95 5.90
N GLN A 10 -4.18 -9.26 6.00
CA GLN A 10 -4.82 -10.05 4.96
C GLN A 10 -6.33 -9.83 4.93
N ARG A 11 -6.92 -9.37 6.03
CA ARG A 11 -8.37 -9.31 6.22
C ARG A 11 -8.90 -7.88 6.33
N ARG A 12 -8.10 -6.93 6.81
CA ARG A 12 -8.54 -5.54 6.93
C ARG A 12 -7.40 -4.54 6.77
N GLY A 13 -7.77 -3.28 6.53
CA GLY A 13 -6.86 -2.14 6.44
C GLY A 13 -6.14 -2.05 5.11
N THR A 14 -5.06 -1.27 5.06
CA THR A 14 -4.29 -1.03 3.83
C THR A 14 -2.85 -1.51 4.00
N SER A 15 -2.35 -2.24 3.01
CA SER A 15 -0.99 -2.78 3.03
C SER A 15 -0.23 -2.47 1.75
N TRP A 16 1.08 -2.34 1.88
CA TRP A 16 2.03 -2.22 0.77
C TRP A 16 3.00 -3.39 0.86
N VAL A 17 2.81 -4.41 0.02
CA VAL A 17 3.50 -5.70 0.10
C VAL A 17 4.48 -5.83 -1.06
N TRP A 18 5.70 -6.26 -0.76
CA TRP A 18 6.78 -6.46 -1.76
C TRP A 18 7.36 -7.87 -1.73
N ASP A 19 6.97 -8.69 -0.76
CA ASP A 19 7.36 -10.10 -0.67
C ASP A 19 6.36 -11.01 -1.39
N GLU A 20 6.89 -11.86 -2.27
CA GLU A 20 6.08 -12.75 -3.11
C GLU A 20 5.38 -13.84 -2.30
N GLU A 21 6.02 -14.37 -1.24
CA GLU A 21 5.41 -15.36 -0.35
C GLU A 21 4.19 -14.74 0.34
N ALA A 22 4.30 -13.50 0.84
CA ALA A 22 3.18 -12.78 1.44
C ALA A 22 2.03 -12.58 0.45
N ARG A 23 2.31 -12.11 -0.78
CA ARG A 23 1.28 -11.93 -1.81
C ARG A 23 0.56 -13.24 -2.15
N ASN A 24 1.31 -14.34 -2.24
CA ASN A 24 0.75 -15.64 -2.60
C ASN A 24 -0.13 -16.25 -1.48
N GLN A 25 -0.06 -15.75 -0.25
CA GLN A 25 -1.00 -16.14 0.81
C GLN A 25 -2.40 -15.56 0.62
N VAL A 26 -2.54 -14.43 -0.09
CA VAL A 26 -3.82 -13.70 -0.20
C VAL A 26 -4.51 -13.83 -1.55
N CYS A 27 -3.76 -13.99 -2.64
CA CYS A 27 -4.33 -14.03 -3.98
C CYS A 27 -3.53 -14.89 -4.96
N VAL A 28 -4.19 -15.34 -6.02
CA VAL A 28 -3.53 -15.81 -7.26
C VAL A 28 -3.41 -14.67 -8.27
N ALA A 29 -2.52 -14.82 -9.26
CA ALA A 29 -2.25 -13.77 -10.25
C ALA A 29 -3.52 -13.25 -10.99
N ALA A 30 -4.49 -14.13 -11.27
CA ALA A 30 -5.73 -13.75 -11.96
C ALA A 30 -6.69 -12.90 -11.09
N GLN A 31 -6.45 -12.79 -9.79
CA GLN A 31 -7.27 -12.01 -8.86
C GLN A 31 -6.69 -10.61 -8.58
N VAL A 32 -5.52 -10.30 -9.15
CA VAL A 32 -4.86 -9.00 -8.98
C VAL A 32 -5.46 -8.00 -9.95
N TRP A 33 -5.98 -6.90 -9.42
CA TRP A 33 -6.44 -5.77 -10.23
C TRP A 33 -5.27 -4.89 -10.65
N SER A 34 -5.38 -4.32 -11.84
CA SER A 34 -4.56 -3.18 -12.22
C SER A 34 -4.97 -1.94 -11.43
N LEU A 35 -4.03 -1.00 -11.29
CA LEU A 35 -4.32 0.29 -10.69
C LEU A 35 -5.43 1.06 -11.43
N ARG A 36 -5.53 0.86 -12.75
CA ARG A 36 -6.59 1.46 -13.56
C ARG A 36 -7.97 0.96 -13.12
N GLU A 37 -8.14 -0.36 -12.97
CA GLU A 37 -9.40 -0.97 -12.51
C GLU A 37 -9.77 -0.48 -11.12
N PHE A 38 -8.79 -0.42 -10.21
CA PHE A 38 -8.97 0.13 -8.88
C PHE A 38 -9.50 1.58 -8.92
N LEU A 39 -8.85 2.46 -9.69
CA LEU A 39 -9.27 3.86 -9.80
C LEU A 39 -10.63 4.04 -10.50
N GLN A 40 -10.96 3.20 -11.48
CA GLN A 40 -12.26 3.25 -12.16
C GLN A 40 -13.42 2.76 -11.29
N SER A 41 -13.12 1.97 -10.25
CA SER A 41 -14.11 1.41 -9.33
C SER A 41 -14.44 2.35 -8.16
N VAL A 42 -13.76 3.49 -8.04
CA VAL A 42 -14.04 4.50 -7.00
C VAL A 42 -15.51 4.93 -7.08
N GLY A 43 -16.21 4.81 -5.95
CA GLY A 43 -17.65 5.09 -5.85
C GLY A 43 -18.57 3.98 -6.39
N ASN A 44 -18.02 2.90 -6.96
CA ASN A 44 -18.76 1.76 -7.51
C ASN A 44 -18.07 0.43 -7.15
N TRP A 45 -17.75 0.26 -5.88
CA TRP A 45 -17.06 -0.93 -5.38
C TRP A 45 -17.97 -2.18 -5.45
N PRO A 46 -17.44 -3.35 -5.84
CA PRO A 46 -18.22 -4.58 -5.86
C PRO A 46 -18.52 -5.06 -4.43
N GLU A 47 -19.63 -5.80 -4.23
CA GLU A 47 -19.91 -6.41 -2.93
C GLU A 47 -18.86 -7.48 -2.58
N ASP A 48 -18.53 -8.34 -3.55
CA ASP A 48 -17.53 -9.39 -3.41
C ASP A 48 -16.17 -8.97 -3.99
N LEU A 49 -15.13 -8.99 -3.15
CA LEU A 49 -13.75 -8.73 -3.59
C LEU A 49 -13.12 -9.98 -4.25
N PRO A 50 -12.12 -9.82 -5.12
CA PRO A 50 -11.60 -10.95 -5.90
C PRO A 50 -10.78 -11.96 -5.08
N SER A 51 -10.21 -11.56 -3.94
CA SER A 51 -9.22 -12.34 -3.20
C SER A 51 -9.65 -12.68 -1.77
N ASN A 52 -8.99 -13.69 -1.19
CA ASN A 52 -9.10 -14.09 0.21
C ASN A 52 -10.54 -14.23 0.76
N GLY A 53 -11.38 -15.02 0.08
CA GLY A 53 -12.75 -15.28 0.51
C GLY A 53 -13.66 -14.06 0.41
N SER A 54 -13.57 -13.33 -0.70
CA SER A 54 -14.37 -12.14 -1.01
C SER A 54 -14.09 -10.89 -0.16
N ASN A 55 -12.96 -10.85 0.57
CA ASN A 55 -12.69 -9.79 1.54
C ASN A 55 -11.41 -8.98 1.28
N THR A 56 -10.68 -9.27 0.20
CA THR A 56 -9.42 -8.61 -0.10
C THR A 56 -9.31 -8.18 -1.55
N LEU A 57 -8.86 -6.96 -1.75
CA LEU A 57 -8.47 -6.43 -3.05
C LEU A 57 -6.95 -6.30 -3.13
N VAL A 58 -6.33 -6.93 -4.12
CA VAL A 58 -4.90 -6.78 -4.41
C VAL A 58 -4.75 -5.96 -5.69
N VAL A 59 -3.98 -4.88 -5.61
CA VAL A 59 -3.79 -3.91 -6.70
C VAL A 59 -2.32 -3.84 -7.09
N ALA A 60 -2.03 -3.95 -8.39
CA ALA A 60 -0.69 -3.78 -8.95
C ALA A 60 -0.60 -2.56 -9.86
N GLY A 61 0.61 -1.99 -9.96
CA GLY A 61 0.91 -0.90 -10.91
C GLY A 61 1.07 0.48 -10.28
N LEU A 62 0.90 0.63 -8.96
CA LEU A 62 1.19 1.89 -8.26
C LEU A 62 2.67 2.28 -8.41
N GLU A 63 3.59 1.35 -8.17
CA GLU A 63 5.04 1.55 -8.37
C GLU A 63 5.38 2.07 -9.77
N ALA A 64 4.89 1.39 -10.80
CA ALA A 64 5.15 1.77 -12.19
C ALA A 64 4.54 3.15 -12.53
N SER A 65 3.41 3.50 -11.91
CA SER A 65 2.77 4.80 -12.15
C SER A 65 3.55 5.94 -11.50
N LEU A 66 4.06 5.74 -10.28
CA LEU A 66 4.93 6.71 -9.61
C LEU A 66 6.23 6.93 -10.40
N ASP A 67 6.79 5.86 -10.98
CA ASP A 67 8.03 5.92 -11.77
C ASP A 67 7.88 6.70 -13.09
N LEU A 68 6.66 6.92 -13.58
CA LEU A 68 6.37 7.68 -14.81
C LEU A 68 6.17 9.18 -14.57
N LEU A 69 6.05 9.60 -13.31
CA LEU A 69 5.76 10.98 -12.94
C LEU A 69 7.04 11.70 -12.49
N THR A 70 7.03 13.04 -12.61
CA THR A 70 8.02 13.85 -11.89
C THR A 70 7.76 13.74 -10.39
N PRO A 71 8.75 13.99 -9.50
CA PRO A 71 8.52 13.88 -8.07
C PRO A 71 7.34 14.73 -7.58
N ASP A 72 7.24 15.97 -8.04
CA ASP A 72 6.15 16.89 -7.67
C ASP A 72 4.78 16.37 -8.16
N ASP A 73 4.69 15.90 -9.41
CA ASP A 73 3.45 15.31 -9.94
C ASP A 73 3.09 14.01 -9.22
N ALA A 74 4.09 13.21 -8.82
CA ALA A 74 3.90 11.96 -8.10
C ALA A 74 3.34 12.20 -6.71
N GLU A 75 3.86 13.20 -5.97
CA GLU A 75 3.32 13.57 -4.67
C GLU A 75 1.89 14.09 -4.78
N ALA A 76 1.62 15.00 -5.71
CA ALA A 76 0.29 15.54 -5.95
C ALA A 76 -0.69 14.42 -6.31
N TRP A 77 -0.34 13.53 -7.24
CA TRP A 77 -1.20 12.43 -7.66
C TRP A 77 -1.40 11.36 -6.57
N LEU A 78 -0.37 11.08 -5.76
CA LEU A 78 -0.50 10.17 -4.62
C LEU A 78 -1.52 10.71 -3.60
N GLY A 79 -1.53 12.02 -3.37
CA GLY A 79 -2.52 12.68 -2.51
C GLY A 79 -3.90 12.78 -3.15
N ASP A 80 -4.00 13.34 -4.35
CA ASP A 80 -5.28 13.74 -4.94
C ASP A 80 -6.07 12.56 -5.54
N ALA A 81 -5.39 11.48 -5.95
CA ALA A 81 -6.03 10.34 -6.59
C ALA A 81 -5.92 9.06 -5.77
N ILE A 82 -4.71 8.68 -5.36
CA ILE A 82 -4.48 7.39 -4.68
C ILE A 82 -5.05 7.40 -3.27
N LYS A 83 -4.75 8.44 -2.48
CA LYS A 83 -5.29 8.57 -1.13
C LYS A 83 -6.81 8.60 -1.15
N GLU A 84 -7.41 9.43 -2.00
CA GLU A 84 -8.87 9.51 -2.15
C GLU A 84 -9.50 8.17 -2.53
N ALA A 85 -8.86 7.39 -3.42
CA ALA A 85 -9.33 6.06 -3.76
C ALA A 85 -9.24 5.07 -2.58
N ILE A 86 -8.17 5.13 -1.78
CA ILE A 86 -8.03 4.31 -0.56
C ILE A 86 -9.11 4.71 0.46
N LEU A 87 -9.34 6.01 0.66
CA LEU A 87 -10.37 6.50 1.57
C LEU A 87 -11.77 6.09 1.13
N SER A 88 -12.07 6.16 -0.18
CA SER A 88 -13.33 5.68 -0.73
C SER A 88 -13.54 4.17 -0.52
N PHE A 89 -12.50 3.36 -0.74
CA PHE A 89 -12.54 1.92 -0.46
C PHE A 89 -12.79 1.66 1.02
N GLN A 90 -12.02 2.34 1.88
CA GLN A 90 -12.11 2.20 3.34
C GLN A 90 -13.50 2.58 3.88
N ASP A 91 -14.11 3.62 3.34
CA ASP A 91 -15.46 4.06 3.72
C ASP A 91 -16.52 3.04 3.31
N PHE A 92 -16.47 2.57 2.05
CA PHE A 92 -17.45 1.63 1.51
C PHE A 92 -17.50 0.31 2.29
N TYR A 93 -16.34 -0.27 2.63
CA TYR A 93 -16.27 -1.53 3.38
C TYR A 93 -16.19 -1.32 4.91
N GLY A 94 -16.37 -0.09 5.41
CA GLY A 94 -16.31 0.21 6.85
C GLY A 94 -14.98 -0.15 7.53
N GLY A 95 -13.90 -0.30 6.77
CA GLY A 95 -12.59 -0.76 7.27
C GLY A 95 -12.53 -2.25 7.64
N GLU A 96 -13.46 -3.07 7.17
CA GLU A 96 -13.51 -4.53 7.40
C GLU A 96 -12.95 -5.36 6.24
N ALA A 97 -12.66 -4.73 5.09
CA ALA A 97 -11.97 -5.34 3.96
C ALA A 97 -10.49 -4.93 3.91
N ALA A 98 -9.66 -5.77 3.29
CA ALA A 98 -8.25 -5.47 3.05
C ALA A 98 -8.00 -4.91 1.65
N LEU A 99 -7.22 -3.83 1.58
CA LEU A 99 -6.63 -3.31 0.35
C LEU A 99 -5.12 -3.52 0.38
N ILE A 100 -4.58 -4.19 -0.62
CA ILE A 100 -3.15 -4.52 -0.69
C ILE A 100 -2.57 -3.99 -2.00
N PHE A 101 -1.64 -3.06 -1.92
CA PHE A 101 -0.81 -2.66 -3.06
C PHE A 101 0.38 -3.61 -3.18
N TRP A 102 0.47 -4.29 -4.31
CA TRP A 102 1.61 -5.12 -4.69
C TRP A 102 2.71 -4.25 -5.32
N LEU A 103 3.85 -4.16 -4.64
CA LEU A 103 5.00 -3.30 -4.99
C LEU A 103 6.31 -4.11 -4.99
N PRO A 104 6.64 -4.87 -6.05
CA PRO A 104 7.84 -5.72 -6.07
C PRO A 104 9.16 -5.03 -5.70
N ALA A 105 9.36 -3.76 -6.08
CA ALA A 105 10.56 -3.01 -5.72
C ALA A 105 10.43 -2.26 -4.38
N GLY A 106 9.29 -2.38 -3.69
CA GLY A 106 8.95 -1.69 -2.45
C GLY A 106 10.04 -1.78 -1.38
N GLN A 107 10.64 -2.96 -1.18
CA GLN A 107 11.73 -3.14 -0.21
C GLN A 107 12.93 -2.21 -0.46
N GLY A 108 13.26 -1.97 -1.73
CA GLY A 108 14.35 -1.09 -2.11
C GLY A 108 13.95 0.38 -2.15
N ARG A 109 12.67 0.67 -2.31
CA ARG A 109 12.10 2.00 -2.57
C ARG A 109 11.68 2.71 -1.29
N ILE A 110 11.02 2.00 -0.39
CA ILE A 110 10.60 2.52 0.91
C ILE A 110 11.84 2.80 1.76
N LYS A 111 11.91 4.01 2.31
CA LYS A 111 12.93 4.48 3.26
C LYS A 111 12.24 4.88 4.56
N PHE A 112 12.65 4.24 5.64
CA PHE A 112 12.23 4.60 6.98
C PHE A 112 13.33 5.41 7.66
N HIS A 113 12.97 6.54 8.25
CA HIS A 113 13.87 7.43 8.98
C HIS A 113 13.56 7.38 10.47
N PRO A 114 14.32 6.62 11.28
CA PRO A 114 13.98 6.36 12.69
C PRO A 114 13.97 7.60 13.59
N ALA A 115 14.64 8.68 13.18
CA ALA A 115 14.70 9.92 13.97
C ALA A 115 13.39 10.73 13.88
N THR A 116 12.66 10.59 12.78
CA THR A 116 11.44 11.35 12.46
C THR A 116 10.23 10.45 12.30
N ASP A 117 10.43 9.14 12.37
CA ASP A 117 9.48 8.09 11.98
C ASP A 117 8.88 8.28 10.56
N SER A 118 9.54 9.06 9.70
CA SER A 118 9.05 9.33 8.35
C SER A 118 9.28 8.14 7.42
N ILE A 119 8.32 7.95 6.52
CA ILE A 119 8.35 6.91 5.49
C ILE A 119 8.31 7.61 4.14
N GLU A 120 9.34 7.38 3.35
CA GLU A 120 9.55 8.02 2.06
C GLU A 120 9.68 6.99 0.95
N TRP A 121 9.33 7.40 -0.28
CA TRP A 121 9.49 6.57 -1.47
C TRP A 121 10.61 7.12 -2.35
N ARG A 122 11.64 6.33 -2.60
CA ARG A 122 12.74 6.68 -3.51
C ARG A 122 12.33 6.51 -4.97
N CYS A 123 12.28 7.61 -5.71
CA CYS A 123 11.90 7.61 -7.13
C CYS A 123 12.84 6.77 -8.01
N ALA A 124 12.34 6.29 -9.16
CA ALA A 124 13.18 5.69 -10.19
C ALA A 124 14.09 6.71 -10.88
N ALA A 125 15.07 6.20 -11.62
CA ALA A 125 15.79 7.00 -12.60
C ALA A 125 14.77 7.61 -13.59
N PRO A 126 14.94 8.88 -14.01
CA PRO A 126 16.11 9.73 -13.76
C PRO A 126 16.12 10.46 -12.39
N ASN A 127 15.05 10.36 -11.60
CA ASN A 127 14.86 11.13 -10.37
C ASN A 127 15.35 10.38 -9.11
N SER A 128 16.33 9.50 -9.21
CA SER A 128 16.70 8.56 -8.13
C SER A 128 17.19 9.20 -6.83
N ASP A 129 17.58 10.48 -6.89
CA ASP A 129 18.00 11.28 -5.73
C ASP A 129 16.81 11.94 -5.02
N SER A 130 15.60 11.84 -5.58
CA SER A 130 14.37 12.39 -5.00
C SER A 130 13.63 11.36 -4.15
N LEU A 131 13.08 11.85 -3.04
CA LEU A 131 12.29 11.09 -2.07
C LEU A 131 10.91 11.73 -1.98
N LEU A 132 9.86 10.93 -2.21
CA LEU A 132 8.48 11.37 -2.01
C LEU A 132 8.11 11.21 -0.54
N ALA A 133 7.35 12.14 0.02
CA ALA A 133 6.84 12.11 1.39
C ALA A 133 5.68 11.10 1.58
N PHE A 134 5.89 9.85 1.14
CA PHE A 134 4.90 8.79 0.97
C PHE A 134 3.97 8.61 2.17
N GLY A 135 4.54 8.45 3.37
CA GLY A 135 3.74 8.25 4.57
C GLY A 135 2.99 9.49 5.02
N ARG A 136 3.63 10.67 4.92
CA ARG A 136 2.99 11.95 5.24
C ARG A 136 1.78 12.20 4.34
N ILE A 137 1.88 11.86 3.06
CA ILE A 137 0.79 12.02 2.10
C ILE A 137 -0.37 11.07 2.46
N LEU A 138 -0.08 9.79 2.69
CA LEU A 138 -1.12 8.77 2.84
C LEU A 138 -1.76 8.71 4.24
N TRP A 139 -0.98 8.83 5.32
CA TRP A 139 -1.47 8.68 6.70
C TRP A 139 -1.00 9.81 7.64
N GLY A 140 -0.44 10.90 7.10
CA GLY A 140 -0.08 12.08 7.87
C GLY A 140 1.10 11.86 8.83
N GLU A 141 1.24 12.80 9.77
CA GLU A 141 2.31 12.82 10.80
C GLU A 141 1.79 12.38 12.19
N ALA A 142 0.52 12.00 12.30
CA ALA A 142 -0.13 11.80 13.59
C ALA A 142 -0.03 10.34 14.08
N ASN A 143 1.04 10.00 14.83
CA ASN A 143 1.25 8.85 15.76
C ASN A 143 0.77 7.41 15.39
N GLU A 144 0.05 7.22 14.30
CA GLU A 144 -0.37 5.95 13.74
C GLU A 144 0.54 5.72 12.55
N TYR A 145 1.72 5.18 12.83
CA TYR A 145 2.65 4.75 11.79
C TYR A 145 2.30 3.32 11.37
N PRO A 146 2.54 2.95 10.11
CA PRO A 146 2.34 1.58 9.68
C PRO A 146 3.29 0.64 10.43
N GLN A 147 2.89 -0.62 10.48
CA GLN A 147 3.63 -1.72 11.09
C GLN A 147 4.35 -2.48 9.97
N GLU A 148 5.57 -2.96 10.24
CA GLU A 148 6.24 -3.90 9.35
C GLU A 148 5.55 -5.26 9.44
N ILE A 149 5.16 -5.81 8.29
CA ILE A 149 4.63 -7.17 8.20
C ILE A 149 5.80 -8.13 8.23
N LEU A 150 5.83 -9.04 9.21
CA LEU A 150 6.77 -10.16 9.25
C LEU A 150 6.00 -11.46 9.01
N LEU A 151 6.52 -12.32 8.11
CA LEU A 151 5.93 -13.65 7.90
C LEU A 151 6.40 -14.65 8.95
N ARG A 152 7.59 -14.44 9.51
CA ARG A 152 8.21 -15.27 10.53
C ARG A 152 9.01 -14.37 11.47
N GLU A 153 9.17 -14.81 12.72
CA GLU A 153 9.98 -14.06 13.68
C GLU A 153 11.43 -13.91 13.17
N GLY A 154 11.95 -12.68 13.21
CA GLY A 154 13.29 -12.35 12.71
C GLY A 154 13.45 -12.36 11.19
N SER A 155 12.40 -12.55 10.39
CA SER A 155 12.48 -12.43 8.93
C SER A 155 12.63 -10.98 8.49
N LYS A 156 13.03 -10.78 7.23
CA LYS A 156 12.91 -9.45 6.62
C LYS A 156 11.43 -9.05 6.56
N PRO A 157 11.13 -7.73 6.62
CA PRO A 157 9.78 -7.24 6.37
C PRO A 157 9.29 -7.64 4.98
N ALA A 158 8.05 -8.13 4.93
CA ALA A 158 7.32 -8.49 3.72
C ALA A 158 6.52 -7.31 3.13
N GLY A 159 6.28 -6.29 3.95
CA GLY A 159 5.49 -5.13 3.58
C GLY A 159 5.28 -4.17 4.75
N LEU A 160 4.49 -3.13 4.51
CA LEU A 160 3.93 -2.24 5.52
C LEU A 160 2.42 -2.46 5.64
N PHE A 161 1.90 -2.32 6.85
CA PHE A 161 0.48 -2.43 7.16
C PHE A 161 -0.01 -1.21 7.95
N HIS A 162 -1.09 -0.60 7.51
CA HIS A 162 -1.80 0.45 8.24
C HIS A 162 -3.26 0.05 8.45
N LEU A 163 -3.77 0.09 9.68
CA LEU A 163 -5.13 -0.36 9.97
C LEU A 163 -6.18 0.53 9.31
N ARG A 164 -5.99 1.86 9.38
CA ARG A 164 -6.91 2.84 8.82
C ARG A 164 -6.17 4.14 8.49
N ILE A 165 -6.11 4.57 7.23
CA ILE A 165 -5.47 5.85 6.89
C ILE A 165 -6.43 7.03 7.08
N THR A 166 -5.88 8.24 7.26
CA THR A 166 -6.61 9.51 7.48
C THR A 166 -6.31 10.55 6.41
#